data_AF-N9SEJ6-F1
#
_entry.id   AF-N9SEJ6-F1
#
_cell.length_a   1.000
_cell.length_b   1.000
_cell.length_c   1.000
_cell.angle_alpha   90.00
_cell.angle_beta   90.00
_cell.angle_gamma   90.00
#
_symmetry.space_group_name_H-M   'P 1'
#
loop_
_entity.id
_entity.type
_entity.pdbx_description
1 polymer ?
#
loop_
_entity_poly.entity_id
_entity_poly.type
_entity_poly.pdbx_seq_one_letter_code
_entity_poly.pdbx_strand_id
1 'polypeptide(L)'
;MAELNNTWKDFFNKENVYSYAKASMDLYEYLKTLDGDYSSIVVPSRGAMPFLRNASSLNYLKLQTFESRDERLAFKMESLKDCLGNYCVLPFSADPFDEFNSQSIRGFWVKVLKDLIDAKKNSMYLKFYRFLVEKVAHEEWYHSLHYNLPNDKFIFIDTVVSGQAICEIIDHFNANDLNNFYLILIVDENGEKIKPEYRRILDQYIGMQQCTLIEVKKLYTEDQGPAVSGIWSTVYPQIMSKLNEKYEWAKDIYGAGTYYTKVSSSQKINGFTTDEADYNLPITIMYSTLQHHVSMVLQYWVRNESFKKNKSFFSSELLSDDLLQQQICENNSRLDKMLDFSFFHDWEYLEKFIDGNENPLDRETTKRLSTPRLAEKYDEFNINVSSSHLVRVTFTESKVRDLFNIFEKDYMTLGNVFHDSPFERINQRVK
;
A
#
# COMPACT_ATOMS: atom_id res chain seq x y z
N MET A 1 23.39 8.62 16.08
CA MET A 1 21.94 8.40 15.95
C MET A 1 21.56 7.40 17.03
N ALA A 2 20.69 7.76 17.96
CA ALA A 2 20.22 6.81 18.96
C ALA A 2 19.38 5.74 18.23
N GLU A 3 19.83 4.49 18.26
CA GLU A 3 18.99 3.36 17.90
C GLU A 3 17.81 3.38 18.87
N LEU A 4 16.63 3.76 18.37
CA LEU A 4 15.39 3.55 19.09
C LEU A 4 15.27 2.04 19.29
N ASN A 5 15.50 1.58 20.52
CA ASN A 5 15.15 0.25 21.00
C ASN A 5 13.62 0.09 21.02
N ASN A 6 12.95 0.30 19.88
CA ASN A 6 11.55 -0.05 19.74
C ASN A 6 11.50 -1.57 19.70
N THR A 7 10.91 -2.15 20.72
CA THR A 7 10.64 -3.58 20.74
C THR A 7 9.48 -3.85 19.80
N TRP A 8 9.44 -5.03 19.18
CA TRP A 8 8.31 -5.42 18.33
C TRP A 8 6.96 -5.35 19.08
N LYS A 9 6.97 -5.48 20.42
CA LYS A 9 5.81 -5.31 21.32
C LYS A 9 5.22 -3.89 21.31
N ASP A 10 6.02 -2.88 21.01
CA ASP A 10 5.54 -1.49 20.88
C ASP A 10 4.62 -1.30 19.67
N PHE A 11 4.78 -2.16 18.66
CA PHE A 11 3.91 -2.20 17.48
C PHE A 11 2.78 -3.23 17.65
N PHE A 12 3.09 -4.37 18.26
CA PHE A 12 2.20 -5.53 18.41
C PHE A 12 1.41 -5.50 19.72
N ASN A 13 0.41 -4.62 19.77
CA ASN A 13 -0.48 -4.52 20.92
C ASN A 13 -1.93 -4.22 20.49
N LYS A 14 -2.86 -4.49 21.41
CA LYS A 14 -4.30 -4.29 21.20
C LYS A 14 -4.63 -2.85 20.81
N GLU A 15 -3.98 -1.88 21.44
CA GLU A 15 -4.25 -0.46 21.22
C GLU A 15 -3.98 -0.06 19.76
N ASN A 16 -2.84 -0.47 19.22
CA ASN A 16 -2.50 -0.24 17.82
C ASN A 16 -3.44 -1.00 16.87
N VAL A 17 -3.79 -2.26 17.18
CA VAL A 17 -4.76 -3.04 16.37
C VAL A 17 -6.12 -2.35 16.31
N TYR A 18 -6.65 -1.89 17.44
CA TYR A 18 -7.90 -1.13 17.48
C TYR A 18 -7.79 0.17 16.67
N SER A 19 -6.67 0.89 16.78
CA SER A 19 -6.43 2.10 16.01
C SER A 19 -6.40 1.83 14.50
N TYR A 20 -5.75 0.75 14.06
CA TYR A 20 -5.72 0.34 12.65
C TYR A 20 -7.09 -0.08 12.11
N ALA A 21 -7.83 -0.85 12.91
CA ALA A 21 -9.20 -1.23 12.56
C ALA A 21 -10.09 0.02 12.43
N LYS A 22 -9.97 0.99 13.35
CA LYS A 22 -10.71 2.26 13.29
C LYS A 22 -10.39 3.04 12.04
N ALA A 23 -9.11 3.25 11.76
CA ALA A 23 -8.69 3.97 10.57
C ALA A 23 -9.11 3.27 9.26
N SER A 24 -9.10 1.93 9.23
CA SER A 24 -9.58 1.17 8.06
C SER A 24 -11.10 1.32 7.85
N MET A 25 -11.87 1.40 8.94
CA MET A 25 -13.31 1.65 8.89
C MET A 25 -13.61 3.09 8.48
N ASP A 26 -12.88 4.07 9.01
CA ASP A 26 -13.02 5.47 8.61
C ASP A 26 -12.66 5.66 7.13
N LEU A 27 -11.58 5.01 6.67
CA LEU A 27 -11.18 5.00 5.26
C LEU A 27 -12.32 4.44 4.39
N TYR A 28 -12.94 3.34 4.79
CA TYR A 28 -14.07 2.76 4.07
C TYR A 28 -15.25 3.75 3.95
N GLU A 29 -15.64 4.39 5.05
CA GLU A 29 -16.78 5.32 5.05
C GLU A 29 -16.48 6.59 4.23
N TYR A 30 -15.25 7.11 4.27
CA TYR A 30 -14.84 8.21 3.41
C TYR A 30 -14.86 7.83 1.93
N LEU A 31 -14.32 6.65 1.57
CA LEU A 31 -14.36 6.17 0.19
C LEU A 31 -15.79 5.97 -0.30
N LYS A 32 -16.71 5.50 0.55
CA LYS A 32 -18.14 5.42 0.23
C LYS A 32 -18.80 6.78 0.06
N THR A 33 -18.41 7.77 0.84
CA THR A 33 -18.93 9.14 0.73
C THR A 33 -18.49 9.83 -0.56
N LEU A 34 -17.26 9.53 -1.01
CA LEU A 34 -16.67 10.08 -2.24
C LEU A 34 -17.03 9.27 -3.50
N ASP A 35 -17.69 8.13 -3.34
CA ASP A 35 -18.07 7.26 -4.44
C ASP A 35 -19.07 7.97 -5.38
N GLY A 36 -18.89 7.78 -6.67
CA GLY A 36 -19.63 8.51 -7.72
C GLY A 36 -19.02 9.86 -8.08
N ASP A 37 -18.44 10.59 -7.11
CA ASP A 37 -17.66 11.79 -7.39
C ASP A 37 -16.27 11.46 -7.91
N TYR A 38 -15.61 10.49 -7.28
CA TYR A 38 -14.31 9.99 -7.68
C TYR A 38 -14.42 8.52 -8.06
N SER A 39 -13.77 8.12 -9.16
CA SER A 39 -13.91 6.77 -9.72
C SER A 39 -12.59 6.00 -9.81
N SER A 40 -11.49 6.63 -9.41
CA SER A 40 -10.17 6.02 -9.38
C SER A 40 -9.43 6.36 -8.09
N ILE A 41 -8.66 5.40 -7.59
CA ILE A 41 -7.81 5.56 -6.41
C ILE A 41 -6.35 5.43 -6.84
N VAL A 42 -5.47 6.26 -6.29
CA VAL A 42 -4.02 6.18 -6.44
C VAL A 42 -3.41 5.96 -5.07
N VAL A 43 -2.61 4.90 -4.95
CA VAL A 43 -1.93 4.52 -3.71
C VAL A 43 -0.41 4.68 -3.89
N PRO A 44 0.17 5.82 -3.47
CA PRO A 44 1.60 6.08 -3.53
C PRO A 44 2.44 5.23 -2.57
N SER A 45 1.91 4.91 -1.39
CA SER A 45 2.70 4.36 -0.29
C SER A 45 2.33 2.91 0.01
N ARG A 46 3.38 2.14 0.31
CA ARG A 46 3.23 0.80 0.90
C ARG A 46 2.50 0.84 2.24
N GLY A 47 2.69 1.89 3.03
CA GLY A 47 2.11 2.03 4.37
C GLY A 47 0.58 2.08 4.35
N ALA A 48 -0.01 2.60 3.26
CA ALA A 48 -1.46 2.72 3.08
C ALA A 48 -2.14 1.41 2.64
N MET A 49 -1.39 0.48 2.01
CA MET A 49 -1.96 -0.76 1.47
C MET A 49 -2.69 -1.64 2.50
N PRO A 50 -2.18 -1.83 3.73
CA PRO A 50 -2.90 -2.59 4.76
C PRO A 50 -4.26 -1.97 5.13
N PHE A 51 -4.36 -0.64 5.22
CA PHE A 51 -5.62 0.04 5.49
C PHE A 51 -6.61 -0.13 4.35
N LEU A 52 -6.16 0.05 3.09
CA LEU A 52 -7.02 -0.13 1.93
C LEU A 52 -7.53 -1.57 1.83
N ARG A 53 -6.67 -2.58 2.05
CA ARG A 53 -7.10 -4.00 2.07
C ARG A 53 -8.14 -4.27 3.15
N ASN A 54 -7.95 -3.73 4.35
CA ASN A 54 -8.90 -3.86 5.45
C ASN A 54 -10.22 -3.16 5.13
N ALA A 55 -10.17 -1.94 4.58
CA ALA A 55 -11.34 -1.21 4.09
C ALA A 55 -12.09 -2.02 3.03
N SER A 56 -11.41 -2.56 2.02
CA SER A 56 -12.04 -3.42 0.99
C SER A 56 -12.69 -4.66 1.59
N SER A 57 -12.10 -5.25 2.65
CA SER A 57 -12.67 -6.44 3.30
C SER A 57 -14.00 -6.16 4.01
N LEU A 58 -14.26 -4.91 4.39
CA LEU A 58 -15.53 -4.52 5.03
C LEU A 58 -16.75 -4.76 4.13
N ASN A 59 -16.63 -4.68 2.80
CA ASN A 59 -17.72 -5.05 1.91
C ASN A 59 -18.12 -6.53 2.11
N TYR A 60 -17.14 -7.43 2.22
CA TYR A 60 -17.41 -8.85 2.48
C TYR A 60 -17.99 -9.07 3.88
N LEU A 61 -17.44 -8.40 4.90
CA LEU A 61 -17.93 -8.53 6.28
C LEU A 61 -19.36 -7.99 6.42
N LYS A 62 -19.67 -6.83 5.83
CA LYS A 62 -21.03 -6.26 5.82
C LYS A 62 -21.99 -7.17 5.07
N LEU A 63 -21.57 -7.77 3.94
CA LEU A 63 -22.40 -8.71 3.19
C LEU A 63 -22.89 -9.90 4.04
N GLN A 64 -22.06 -10.38 4.98
CA GLN A 64 -22.43 -11.49 5.88
C GLN A 64 -23.49 -11.11 6.92
N THR A 65 -23.75 -9.82 7.12
CA THR A 65 -24.74 -9.35 8.11
C THR A 65 -26.17 -9.29 7.57
N PHE A 66 -26.36 -9.37 6.25
CA PHE A 66 -27.69 -9.36 5.64
C PHE A 66 -28.32 -10.75 5.69
N GLU A 67 -29.54 -10.82 6.19
CA GLU A 67 -30.30 -12.07 6.31
C GLU A 67 -30.89 -12.49 4.95
N SER A 68 -31.45 -11.53 4.21
CA SER A 68 -32.17 -11.81 2.97
C SER A 68 -31.22 -11.98 1.77
N ARG A 69 -31.62 -12.84 0.82
CA ARG A 69 -30.87 -13.03 -0.42
C ARG A 69 -30.87 -11.77 -1.29
N ASP A 70 -31.98 -11.04 -1.29
CA ASP A 70 -32.17 -9.88 -2.16
C ASP A 70 -31.35 -8.68 -1.68
N GLU A 71 -31.26 -8.44 -0.36
CA GLU A 71 -30.35 -7.44 0.21
C GLU A 71 -28.89 -7.77 -0.09
N ARG A 72 -28.49 -9.05 0.08
CA ARG A 72 -27.14 -9.49 -0.27
C ARG A 72 -26.83 -9.24 -1.75
N LEU A 73 -27.79 -9.51 -2.63
CA LEU A 73 -27.60 -9.28 -4.06
C LEU A 73 -27.50 -7.78 -4.37
N ALA A 74 -28.39 -6.96 -3.82
CA ALA A 74 -28.39 -5.52 -4.01
C ALA A 74 -27.07 -4.89 -3.53
N PHE A 75 -26.64 -5.21 -2.30
CA PHE A 75 -25.38 -4.74 -1.74
C PHE A 75 -24.17 -5.19 -2.55
N LYS A 76 -24.16 -6.44 -3.03
CA LYS A 76 -23.08 -6.94 -3.90
C LYS A 76 -23.03 -6.18 -5.22
N MET A 77 -24.18 -5.86 -5.82
CA MET A 77 -24.24 -5.10 -7.09
C MET A 77 -23.81 -3.65 -6.92
N GLU A 78 -24.13 -3.04 -5.77
CA GLU A 78 -23.62 -1.71 -5.39
C GLU A 78 -22.10 -1.76 -5.20
N SER A 79 -21.60 -2.73 -4.43
CA SER A 79 -20.17 -2.88 -4.13
C SER A 79 -19.29 -3.13 -5.37
N LEU A 80 -19.86 -3.65 -6.45
CA LEU A 80 -19.16 -3.83 -7.72
C LEU A 80 -18.91 -2.51 -8.46
N LYS A 81 -19.63 -1.44 -8.09
CA LYS A 81 -19.49 -0.11 -8.68
C LYS A 81 -18.53 0.79 -7.88
N ASP A 82 -18.25 0.42 -6.64
CA ASP A 82 -17.38 1.19 -5.74
C ASP A 82 -15.98 1.41 -6.34
N CYS A 83 -15.44 2.61 -6.10
CA CYS A 83 -14.03 2.92 -6.38
C CYS A 83 -13.02 2.01 -5.64
N LEU A 84 -13.41 1.33 -4.56
CA LEU A 84 -12.59 0.40 -3.77
C LEU A 84 -11.99 -0.75 -4.60
N GLY A 85 -12.66 -1.16 -5.67
CA GLY A 85 -12.16 -2.18 -6.59
C GLY A 85 -11.21 -1.64 -7.67
N ASN A 86 -11.01 -0.32 -7.73
CA ASN A 86 -10.30 0.36 -8.80
C ASN A 86 -9.19 1.27 -8.27
N TYR A 87 -8.08 0.66 -7.84
CA TYR A 87 -6.91 1.41 -7.37
C TYR A 87 -5.66 1.09 -8.19
N CYS A 88 -4.87 2.13 -8.45
CA CYS A 88 -3.56 2.06 -9.08
C CYS A 88 -2.48 2.26 -8.00
N VAL A 89 -1.53 1.34 -7.93
CA VAL A 89 -0.41 1.42 -6.99
C VAL A 89 0.80 1.93 -7.76
N LEU A 90 1.35 3.06 -7.33
CA LEU A 90 2.56 3.65 -7.91
C LEU A 90 3.61 3.80 -6.80
N PRO A 91 4.86 3.38 -6.99
CA PRO A 91 5.84 3.31 -5.90
C PRO A 91 6.54 4.66 -5.68
N PHE A 92 5.83 5.63 -5.10
CA PHE A 92 6.35 6.95 -4.73
C PHE A 92 7.39 6.91 -3.57
N SER A 93 7.64 5.72 -3.01
CA SER A 93 8.65 5.48 -1.97
C SER A 93 10.03 5.95 -2.46
N ALA A 94 10.60 6.93 -1.78
CA ALA A 94 11.93 7.44 -2.07
C ALA A 94 13.00 6.68 -1.27
N ASP A 95 14.12 6.37 -1.92
CA ASP A 95 15.34 5.87 -1.27
C ASP A 95 16.44 6.94 -1.35
N PRO A 96 16.50 7.89 -0.40
CA PRO A 96 17.56 8.89 -0.40
C PRO A 96 18.88 8.22 0.00
N PHE A 97 19.78 8.02 -0.95
CA PHE A 97 21.18 7.70 -0.68
C PHE A 97 22.07 8.87 -1.11
N ASP A 98 22.93 9.30 -0.18
CA ASP A 98 24.04 10.27 -0.13
C ASP A 98 24.08 11.54 -1.02
N GLU A 99 23.40 11.61 -2.17
CA GLU A 99 23.41 12.79 -3.06
C GLU A 99 22.05 13.11 -3.71
N PHE A 100 21.01 12.29 -3.50
CA PHE A 100 19.77 12.38 -4.29
C PHE A 100 18.58 13.00 -3.54
N ASN A 101 17.82 13.85 -4.24
CA ASN A 101 16.66 14.57 -3.72
C ASN A 101 15.39 13.68 -3.76
N SER A 102 14.70 13.50 -2.63
CA SER A 102 13.43 12.76 -2.55
C SER A 102 12.32 13.35 -3.43
N GLN A 103 12.38 14.66 -3.67
CA GLN A 103 11.44 15.40 -4.50
C GLN A 103 11.49 14.93 -5.96
N SER A 104 12.69 14.71 -6.49
CA SER A 104 12.96 14.20 -7.84
C SER A 104 12.28 12.85 -8.11
N ILE A 105 12.33 11.92 -7.14
CA ILE A 105 11.64 10.61 -7.23
C ILE A 105 10.13 10.80 -7.32
N ARG A 106 9.56 11.64 -6.45
CA ARG A 106 8.11 11.92 -6.43
C ARG A 106 7.67 12.58 -7.72
N GLY A 107 8.44 13.55 -8.22
CA GLY A 107 8.20 14.21 -9.50
C GLY A 107 8.17 13.26 -10.69
N PHE A 108 9.04 12.25 -10.73
CA PHE A 108 8.97 11.19 -11.75
C PHE A 108 7.63 10.45 -11.70
N TRP A 109 7.19 9.99 -10.53
CA TRP A 109 5.95 9.24 -10.39
C TRP A 109 4.70 10.08 -10.64
N VAL A 110 4.74 11.38 -10.32
CA VAL A 110 3.68 12.32 -10.73
C VAL A 110 3.57 12.40 -12.25
N LYS A 111 4.69 12.45 -12.98
CA LYS A 111 4.67 12.45 -14.45
C LYS A 111 4.16 11.13 -15.03
N VAL A 112 4.54 10.00 -14.43
CA VAL A 112 3.98 8.67 -14.77
C VAL A 112 2.46 8.68 -14.55
N LEU A 113 1.99 9.14 -13.39
CA LEU A 113 0.57 9.24 -13.07
C LEU A 113 -0.17 10.12 -14.10
N LYS A 114 0.36 11.32 -14.40
CA LYS A 114 -0.22 12.22 -15.40
C LYS A 114 -0.34 11.56 -16.77
N ASP A 115 0.72 10.89 -17.23
CA ASP A 115 0.71 10.24 -18.54
C ASP A 115 -0.21 9.00 -18.57
N LEU A 116 -0.42 8.32 -17.43
CA LEU A 116 -1.44 7.26 -17.30
C LEU A 116 -2.86 7.84 -17.41
N ILE A 117 -3.14 8.93 -16.70
CA ILE A 117 -4.42 9.66 -16.73
C ILE A 117 -4.74 10.14 -18.15
N ASP A 118 -3.75 10.73 -18.82
CA ASP A 118 -3.89 11.22 -20.20
C ASP A 118 -3.89 10.10 -21.25
N ALA A 119 -3.70 8.84 -20.84
CA ALA A 119 -3.51 7.69 -21.72
C ALA A 119 -2.46 7.96 -22.83
N LYS A 120 -1.35 8.61 -22.47
CA LYS A 120 -0.36 9.12 -23.43
C LYS A 120 0.48 8.00 -24.05
N LYS A 121 0.01 7.51 -25.20
CA LYS A 121 0.59 6.36 -25.93
C LYS A 121 2.09 6.43 -26.18
N ASN A 122 2.64 7.63 -26.40
CA ASN A 122 4.05 7.84 -26.76
C ASN A 122 4.88 8.50 -25.64
N SER A 123 4.49 8.32 -24.37
CA SER A 123 5.22 8.87 -23.22
C SER A 123 6.57 8.17 -22.99
N MET A 124 7.64 8.95 -22.82
CA MET A 124 8.95 8.45 -22.38
C MET A 124 8.92 7.92 -20.94
N TYR A 125 8.14 8.54 -20.05
CA TYR A 125 7.99 8.11 -18.67
C TYR A 125 7.29 6.76 -18.59
N LEU A 126 6.20 6.55 -19.36
CA LEU A 126 5.52 5.27 -19.42
C LEU A 126 6.36 4.19 -20.11
N LYS A 127 7.09 4.53 -21.18
CA LYS A 127 8.02 3.59 -21.84
C LYS A 127 9.09 3.09 -20.88
N PHE A 128 9.67 4.01 -20.10
CA PHE A 128 10.67 3.64 -19.11
C PHE A 128 10.06 2.84 -17.96
N TYR A 129 8.88 3.21 -17.47
CA TYR A 129 8.18 2.42 -16.46
C TYR A 129 7.86 1.00 -16.95
N ARG A 130 7.35 0.84 -18.18
CA ARG A 130 7.11 -0.47 -18.80
C ARG A 130 8.39 -1.30 -18.91
N PHE A 131 9.48 -0.68 -19.34
CA PHE A 131 10.80 -1.32 -19.37
C PHE A 131 11.26 -1.80 -17.99
N LEU A 132 11.09 -0.97 -16.96
CA LEU A 132 11.41 -1.33 -15.59
C LEU A 132 10.61 -2.55 -15.12
N VAL A 133 9.31 -2.60 -15.40
CA VAL A 133 8.45 -3.73 -15.03
C VAL A 133 8.86 -5.00 -15.79
N GLU A 134 8.93 -4.93 -17.12
CA GLU A 134 9.08 -6.12 -17.97
C GLU A 134 10.51 -6.66 -18.05
N LYS A 135 11.52 -5.78 -18.09
CA LYS A 135 12.92 -6.18 -18.34
C LYS A 135 13.80 -6.14 -17.12
N VAL A 136 13.52 -5.22 -16.19
CA VAL A 136 14.30 -5.11 -14.96
C VAL A 136 13.68 -5.97 -13.88
N ALA A 137 12.37 -5.94 -13.70
CA ALA A 137 11.74 -6.63 -12.59
C ALA A 137 11.14 -8.00 -12.94
N HIS A 138 11.20 -8.37 -14.23
CA HIS A 138 10.68 -9.61 -14.80
C HIS A 138 9.21 -9.87 -14.46
N GLU A 139 8.39 -8.81 -14.51
CA GLU A 139 6.95 -8.88 -14.31
C GLU A 139 6.19 -8.53 -15.60
N GLU A 140 4.91 -8.86 -15.63
CA GLU A 140 4.06 -8.49 -16.76
C GLU A 140 3.46 -7.10 -16.57
N TRP A 141 3.58 -6.25 -17.60
CA TRP A 141 3.08 -4.87 -17.58
C TRP A 141 1.63 -4.75 -17.13
N TYR A 142 0.76 -5.62 -17.64
CA TYR A 142 -0.67 -5.60 -17.33
C TYR A 142 -1.01 -6.16 -15.94
N HIS A 143 -0.08 -6.84 -15.27
CA HIS A 143 -0.23 -7.23 -13.86
C HIS A 143 0.22 -6.11 -12.91
N SER A 144 1.11 -5.21 -13.36
CA SER A 144 1.56 -4.07 -12.58
C SER A 144 0.56 -2.91 -12.53
N LEU A 145 -0.31 -2.80 -13.54
CA LEU A 145 -1.36 -1.79 -13.64
C LEU A 145 -2.74 -2.44 -13.48
N HIS A 146 -3.65 -1.76 -12.78
CA HIS A 146 -5.04 -2.20 -12.69
C HIS A 146 -5.74 -2.06 -14.06
N TYR A 147 -6.72 -2.94 -14.35
CA TYR A 147 -7.45 -2.97 -15.64
C TYR A 147 -8.03 -1.60 -16.02
N ASN A 148 -8.52 -0.88 -15.02
CA ASN A 148 -8.97 0.50 -15.17
C ASN A 148 -7.81 1.42 -14.76
N LEU A 149 -7.32 2.20 -15.72
CA LEU A 149 -6.31 3.23 -15.46
C LEU A 149 -6.90 4.36 -14.61
N PRO A 150 -6.06 5.08 -13.84
CA PRO A 150 -6.51 6.29 -13.15
C PRO A 150 -7.02 7.31 -14.16
N ASN A 151 -7.95 8.16 -13.74
CA ASN A 151 -8.48 9.25 -14.55
C ASN A 151 -8.17 10.60 -13.91
N ASP A 152 -8.64 11.67 -14.55
CA ASP A 152 -8.36 13.05 -14.15
C ASP A 152 -8.98 13.43 -12.80
N LYS A 153 -9.94 12.66 -12.28
CA LYS A 153 -10.56 12.84 -10.96
C LYS A 153 -10.34 11.64 -10.05
N PHE A 154 -9.30 11.71 -9.22
CA PHE A 154 -8.83 10.56 -8.41
C PHE A 154 -8.73 10.87 -6.91
N ILE A 155 -8.81 9.81 -6.10
CA ILE A 155 -8.52 9.84 -4.66
C ILE A 155 -7.07 9.42 -4.47
N PHE A 156 -6.30 10.19 -3.71
CA PHE A 156 -4.91 9.88 -3.37
C PHE A 156 -4.81 9.48 -1.90
N ILE A 157 -4.37 8.24 -1.63
CA ILE A 157 -4.34 7.67 -0.28
C ILE A 157 -2.90 7.44 0.17
N ASP A 158 -2.42 8.23 1.13
CA ASP A 158 -1.03 8.17 1.59
C ASP A 158 -0.92 8.06 3.11
N THR A 159 0.23 7.57 3.58
CA THR A 159 0.64 7.62 4.99
C THR A 159 1.47 8.85 5.26
N VAL A 160 1.29 9.46 6.42
CA VAL A 160 1.93 10.74 6.76
C VAL A 160 2.52 10.70 8.16
N VAL A 161 3.83 10.92 8.26
CA VAL A 161 4.54 11.11 9.53
C VAL A 161 4.87 12.60 9.72
N SER A 162 5.75 13.14 8.89
CA SER A 162 6.19 14.55 9.00
C SER A 162 5.38 15.53 8.16
N GLY A 163 4.67 15.04 7.13
CA GLY A 163 4.00 15.87 6.12
C GLY A 163 4.86 16.22 4.89
N GLN A 164 6.17 16.00 4.94
CA GLN A 164 7.08 16.39 3.86
C GLN A 164 6.76 15.70 2.53
N ALA A 165 6.60 14.37 2.55
CA ALA A 165 6.43 13.58 1.34
C ALA A 165 5.20 14.01 0.54
N ILE A 166 4.06 14.14 1.23
CA ILE A 166 2.81 14.53 0.60
C ILE A 166 2.86 15.98 0.09
N CYS A 167 3.52 16.90 0.80
CA CYS A 167 3.64 18.28 0.33
C CYS A 167 4.51 18.38 -0.93
N GLU A 168 5.61 17.63 -1.01
CA GLU A 168 6.41 17.55 -2.24
C GLU A 168 5.60 16.96 -3.41
N ILE A 169 4.73 15.99 -3.14
CA ILE A 169 3.82 15.42 -4.15
C ILE A 169 2.80 16.46 -4.61
N ILE A 170 2.19 17.21 -3.67
CA ILE A 170 1.25 18.29 -3.97
C ILE A 170 1.90 19.36 -4.84
N ASP A 171 3.12 19.77 -4.54
CA ASP A 171 3.87 20.73 -5.36
C ASP A 171 4.04 20.21 -6.79
N HIS A 172 4.35 18.92 -6.94
CA HIS A 172 4.42 18.29 -8.26
C HIS A 172 3.06 18.13 -8.94
N PHE A 173 1.98 17.86 -8.21
CA PHE A 173 0.63 17.86 -8.76
C PHE A 173 0.27 19.21 -9.36
N ASN A 174 0.50 20.29 -8.61
CA ASN A 174 0.29 21.65 -9.06
C ASN A 174 1.15 21.99 -10.29
N ALA A 175 2.42 21.57 -10.29
CA ALA A 175 3.34 21.81 -11.41
C ALA A 175 3.02 21.01 -12.68
N ASN A 176 2.18 19.97 -12.61
CA ASN A 176 1.81 19.10 -13.73
C ASN A 176 0.29 19.15 -14.03
N ASP A 177 -0.40 20.20 -13.58
CA ASP A 177 -1.83 20.43 -13.80
C ASP A 177 -2.74 19.28 -13.32
N LEU A 178 -2.34 18.56 -12.27
CA LEU A 178 -3.16 17.57 -11.59
C LEU A 178 -3.90 18.23 -10.44
N ASN A 179 -5.01 18.93 -10.71
CA ASN A 179 -5.71 19.73 -9.70
C ASN A 179 -7.01 19.07 -9.17
N ASN A 180 -7.48 18.02 -9.85
CA ASN A 180 -8.75 17.35 -9.55
C ASN A 180 -8.51 16.10 -8.69
N PHE A 181 -8.02 16.28 -7.47
CA PHE A 181 -7.78 15.16 -6.55
C PHE A 181 -8.42 15.39 -5.19
N TYR A 182 -8.65 14.29 -4.48
CA TYR A 182 -9.01 14.28 -3.06
C TYR A 182 -7.95 13.53 -2.27
N LEU A 183 -7.43 14.13 -1.20
CA LEU A 183 -6.44 13.51 -0.32
C LEU A 183 -7.12 12.78 0.84
N ILE A 184 -6.80 11.50 1.03
CA ILE A 184 -7.06 10.80 2.29
C ILE A 184 -5.71 10.45 2.89
N LEU A 185 -5.36 11.11 3.98
CA LEU A 185 -4.04 10.99 4.60
C LEU A 185 -4.17 10.29 5.94
N ILE A 186 -3.50 9.15 6.08
CA ILE A 186 -3.47 8.38 7.32
C ILE A 186 -2.27 8.87 8.12
N VAL A 187 -2.49 9.48 9.27
CA VAL A 187 -1.46 10.23 10.02
C VAL A 187 -0.95 9.44 11.23
N ASP A 188 0.38 9.37 11.37
CA ASP A 188 1.07 8.74 12.52
C ASP A 188 0.93 9.59 13.78
N GLU A 189 0.93 8.94 14.95
CA GLU A 189 0.88 9.57 16.28
C GLU A 189 -0.16 10.68 16.36
N ASN A 190 -1.34 10.43 15.80
CA ASN A 190 -2.47 11.38 15.73
C ASN A 190 -2.07 12.76 15.14
N GLY A 191 -1.08 12.79 14.26
CA GLY A 191 -0.59 14.00 13.60
C GLY A 191 0.37 14.86 14.42
N GLU A 192 0.79 14.44 15.61
CA GLU A 192 1.70 15.20 16.49
C GLU A 192 3.08 15.47 15.84
N LYS A 193 3.52 14.60 14.94
CA LYS A 193 4.80 14.71 14.22
C LYS A 193 4.75 15.57 12.95
N ILE A 194 3.57 16.02 12.53
CA ILE A 194 3.46 16.84 11.32
C ILE A 194 4.11 18.20 11.59
N LYS A 195 5.10 18.55 10.78
CA LYS A 195 5.82 19.81 10.98
C LYS A 195 4.91 21.01 10.65
N PRO A 196 5.04 22.15 11.35
CA PRO A 196 4.15 23.30 11.18
C PRO A 196 4.05 23.82 9.75
N GLU A 197 5.16 23.80 9.00
CA GLU A 197 5.20 24.24 7.61
C GLU A 197 4.32 23.39 6.69
N TYR A 198 4.32 22.07 6.87
CA TYR A 198 3.49 21.14 6.10
C TYR A 198 2.05 21.12 6.60
N ARG A 199 1.84 21.25 7.92
CA ARG A 199 0.51 21.34 8.53
C ARG A 199 -0.30 22.49 7.91
N ARG A 200 0.31 23.66 7.70
CA ARG A 200 -0.35 24.81 7.07
C ARG A 200 -0.86 24.51 5.66
N ILE A 201 -0.09 23.76 4.86
CA ILE A 201 -0.49 23.35 3.51
C ILE A 201 -1.68 22.40 3.61
N LEU A 202 -1.59 21.38 4.47
CA LEU A 202 -2.68 20.41 4.65
C LEU A 202 -3.97 21.06 5.16
N ASP A 203 -3.89 22.00 6.10
CA ASP A 203 -5.04 22.75 6.61
C ASP A 203 -5.74 23.57 5.52
N GLN A 204 -5.01 24.07 4.51
CA GLN A 204 -5.62 24.73 3.35
C GLN A 204 -6.48 23.75 2.54
N TYR A 205 -5.95 22.57 2.21
CA TYR A 205 -6.71 21.55 1.47
C TYR A 205 -7.89 20.99 2.28
N ILE A 206 -7.76 20.88 3.61
CA ILE A 206 -8.88 20.53 4.50
C ILE A 206 -9.96 21.62 4.44
N GLY A 207 -9.57 22.90 4.52
CA GLY A 207 -10.51 24.02 4.41
C GLY A 207 -11.22 24.10 3.06
N MET A 208 -10.59 23.61 1.99
CA MET A 208 -11.18 23.48 0.66
C MET A 208 -12.02 22.21 0.47
N GLN A 209 -12.17 21.37 1.50
CA GLN A 209 -12.83 20.06 1.42
C GLN A 209 -12.19 19.11 0.38
N GLN A 210 -10.87 19.20 0.20
CA GLN A 210 -10.08 18.36 -0.70
C GLN A 210 -9.11 17.44 0.05
N CYS A 211 -9.15 17.43 1.38
CA CYS A 211 -8.31 16.58 2.21
C CYS A 211 -9.05 16.14 3.47
N THR A 212 -8.87 14.88 3.82
CA THR A 212 -9.27 14.28 5.10
C THR A 212 -8.07 13.64 5.76
N LEU A 213 -7.92 13.86 7.08
CA LEU A 213 -6.93 13.19 7.90
C LEU A 213 -7.60 12.05 8.68
N ILE A 214 -6.99 10.87 8.66
CA ILE A 214 -7.39 9.71 9.45
C ILE A 214 -6.28 9.45 10.47
N GLU A 215 -6.57 9.67 11.74
CA GLU A 215 -5.59 9.57 12.82
C GLU A 215 -5.37 8.12 13.25
N VAL A 216 -4.09 7.76 13.39
CA VAL A 216 -3.65 6.47 13.93
C VAL A 216 -2.65 6.72 15.04
N LYS A 217 -2.76 5.96 16.13
CA LYS A 217 -1.86 6.08 17.29
C LYS A 217 -0.41 5.79 16.95
N LYS A 218 -0.18 4.79 16.10
CA LYS A 218 1.15 4.41 15.62
C LYS A 218 1.07 3.79 14.24
N LEU A 219 1.68 4.38 13.23
CA LEU A 219 1.85 3.79 11.90
C LEU A 219 3.01 2.82 11.88
N TYR A 220 2.75 1.60 12.33
CA TYR A 220 3.75 0.52 12.30
C TYR A 220 4.04 0.00 10.89
N THR A 221 3.23 0.34 9.88
CA THR A 221 3.44 -0.07 8.48
C THR A 221 4.38 0.87 7.74
N GLU A 222 4.63 2.05 8.29
CA GLU A 222 5.51 3.06 7.72
C GLU A 222 6.96 2.78 8.11
N ASP A 223 7.86 2.87 7.14
CA ASP A 223 9.29 2.58 7.32
C ASP A 223 9.68 1.22 7.94
N GLN A 224 8.73 0.31 8.12
CA GLN A 224 8.97 -1.04 8.60
C GLN A 224 9.02 -2.07 7.48
N GLY A 225 9.75 -3.14 7.76
CA GLY A 225 9.96 -4.23 6.84
C GLY A 225 8.71 -5.04 6.50
N PRO A 226 8.87 -6.01 5.58
CA PRO A 226 7.77 -6.80 5.05
C PRO A 226 7.01 -7.61 6.11
N ALA A 227 7.56 -7.81 7.31
CA ALA A 227 6.87 -8.53 8.38
C ALA A 227 5.66 -7.81 8.93
N VAL A 228 5.58 -6.50 8.70
CA VAL A 228 4.49 -5.67 9.20
C VAL A 228 3.61 -5.15 8.07
N SER A 229 4.23 -4.77 6.95
CA SER A 229 3.50 -4.23 5.79
C SER A 229 3.07 -5.32 4.80
N GLY A 230 3.68 -6.51 4.86
CA GLY A 230 3.48 -7.58 3.89
C GLY A 230 4.12 -7.30 2.52
N ILE A 231 4.91 -6.24 2.39
CA ILE A 231 5.51 -5.76 1.15
C ILE A 231 6.92 -5.17 1.37
N TRP A 232 7.80 -5.35 0.40
CA TRP A 232 9.01 -4.52 0.25
C TRP A 232 9.00 -3.79 -1.09
N SER A 233 9.84 -2.78 -1.21
CA SER A 233 10.07 -2.07 -2.48
C SER A 233 11.43 -2.42 -3.01
N THR A 234 11.50 -2.76 -4.29
CA THR A 234 12.78 -3.00 -4.97
C THR A 234 13.18 -1.77 -5.76
N VAL A 235 14.40 -1.27 -5.53
CA VAL A 235 14.94 -0.08 -6.20
C VAL A 235 16.20 -0.42 -6.98
N TYR A 236 16.46 0.30 -8.07
CA TYR A 236 17.56 0.02 -9.02
C TYR A 236 18.44 1.26 -9.26
N PRO A 237 19.26 1.68 -8.28
CA PRO A 237 19.97 2.96 -8.33
C PRO A 237 20.85 3.15 -9.57
N GLN A 238 21.58 2.11 -10.00
CA GLN A 238 22.48 2.19 -11.17
C GLN A 238 21.72 2.43 -12.48
N ILE A 239 20.54 1.83 -12.64
CA ILE A 239 19.71 2.03 -13.84
C ILE A 239 19.22 3.48 -13.88
N MET A 240 18.80 4.02 -12.74
CA MET A 240 18.31 5.39 -12.62
C MET A 240 19.43 6.41 -12.86
N SER A 241 20.61 6.19 -12.27
CA SER A 241 21.79 7.02 -12.52
C SER A 241 22.15 7.05 -14.00
N LYS A 242 22.12 5.88 -14.67
CA LYS A 242 22.44 5.80 -16.09
C LYS A 242 21.41 6.47 -16.99
N LEU A 243 20.13 6.46 -16.59
CA LEU A 243 19.07 7.18 -17.30
C LEU A 243 19.30 8.68 -17.22
N ASN A 244 19.59 9.17 -16.00
CA ASN A 244 19.86 10.57 -15.72
C ASN A 244 21.06 11.11 -16.53
N GLU A 245 22.18 10.37 -16.52
CA GLU A 245 23.38 10.72 -17.30
C GLU A 245 23.12 10.86 -18.80
N LYS A 246 22.17 10.07 -19.34
CA LYS A 246 22.00 9.88 -20.78
C LYS A 246 20.90 10.75 -21.38
N TYR A 247 19.89 11.14 -20.60
CA TYR A 247 18.72 11.83 -21.13
C TYR A 247 18.34 13.06 -20.33
N GLU A 248 18.21 14.19 -21.02
CA GLU A 248 17.81 15.47 -20.40
C GLU A 248 16.43 15.42 -19.75
N TRP A 249 15.48 14.65 -20.31
CA TRP A 249 14.15 14.48 -19.71
C TRP A 249 14.20 13.74 -18.36
N ALA A 250 15.31 13.07 -18.06
CA ALA A 250 15.54 12.26 -16.87
C ALA A 250 16.50 12.88 -15.86
N LYS A 251 16.90 14.14 -16.06
CA LYS A 251 17.94 14.86 -15.30
C LYS A 251 17.70 14.98 -13.79
N ASP A 252 16.50 14.65 -13.34
CA ASP A 252 16.10 14.61 -11.93
C ASP A 252 15.29 13.33 -11.63
N ILE A 253 15.68 12.20 -12.20
CA ILE A 253 15.05 10.90 -11.92
C ILE A 253 16.06 10.03 -11.18
N TYR A 254 15.77 9.71 -9.92
CA TYR A 254 16.59 8.84 -9.07
C TYR A 254 15.70 7.79 -8.40
N GLY A 255 16.30 6.75 -7.82
CA GLY A 255 15.71 5.92 -6.75
C GLY A 255 14.31 5.28 -6.91
N ALA A 256 13.66 5.38 -8.06
CA ALA A 256 12.29 4.90 -8.25
C ALA A 256 12.24 3.38 -8.11
N GLY A 257 11.40 2.92 -7.18
CA GLY A 257 11.09 1.49 -7.06
C GLY A 257 10.23 1.03 -8.24
N THR A 258 10.23 -0.27 -8.57
CA THR A 258 9.43 -0.74 -9.73
C THR A 258 8.01 -1.10 -9.36
N TYR A 259 7.81 -1.77 -8.23
CA TYR A 259 6.51 -2.08 -7.63
C TYR A 259 6.70 -2.60 -6.20
N TYR A 260 5.59 -2.72 -5.46
CA TYR A 260 5.58 -3.36 -4.15
C TYR A 260 5.52 -4.88 -4.29
N THR A 261 6.61 -5.57 -3.95
CA THR A 261 6.64 -7.03 -3.98
C THR A 261 5.88 -7.58 -2.79
N LYS A 262 4.80 -8.33 -3.04
CA LYS A 262 4.03 -9.01 -2.00
C LYS A 262 4.86 -10.16 -1.43
N VAL A 263 5.01 -10.18 -0.11
CA VAL A 263 5.80 -11.21 0.58
C VAL A 263 4.96 -12.44 0.89
N SER A 264 3.64 -12.28 0.96
CA SER A 264 2.69 -13.39 1.09
C SER A 264 2.46 -14.04 -0.29
N SER A 265 3.30 -15.00 -0.65
CA SER A 265 2.98 -15.95 -1.71
C SER A 265 2.90 -17.34 -1.09
N SER A 266 1.77 -18.01 -1.28
CA SER A 266 1.62 -19.46 -1.11
C SER A 266 2.45 -20.27 -2.14
N GLN A 267 3.45 -19.64 -2.75
CA GLN A 267 4.30 -20.20 -3.78
C GLN A 267 5.58 -20.71 -3.13
N LYS A 268 5.96 -21.95 -3.46
CA LYS A 268 7.21 -22.54 -3.00
C LYS A 268 8.39 -21.66 -3.45
N ILE A 269 9.30 -21.33 -2.53
CA ILE A 269 10.49 -20.54 -2.84
C ILE A 269 11.66 -21.51 -2.98
N ASN A 270 12.33 -21.50 -4.13
CA ASN A 270 13.48 -22.37 -4.31
C ASN A 270 14.63 -21.95 -3.37
N GLY A 271 15.21 -22.93 -2.66
CA GLY A 271 16.32 -22.71 -1.71
C GLY A 271 15.97 -22.94 -0.24
N PHE A 272 14.70 -23.15 0.11
CA PHE A 272 14.28 -23.67 1.41
C PHE A 272 13.94 -25.16 1.29
N THR A 273 14.57 -26.01 2.09
CA THR A 273 14.63 -27.47 1.87
C THR A 273 13.55 -28.28 2.59
N THR A 274 12.49 -27.66 3.13
CA THR A 274 11.44 -28.41 3.85
C THR A 274 10.05 -28.10 3.31
N ASP A 275 9.24 -29.15 3.16
CA ASP A 275 7.85 -29.08 2.68
C ASP A 275 6.91 -28.27 3.59
N GLU A 276 7.40 -27.75 4.72
CA GLU A 276 6.68 -26.90 5.69
C GLU A 276 7.18 -25.42 5.71
N ALA A 277 8.30 -25.09 5.05
CA ALA A 277 8.97 -23.79 5.22
C ALA A 277 8.50 -22.67 4.28
N ASP A 278 7.70 -22.97 3.25
CA ASP A 278 7.22 -21.94 2.31
C ASP A 278 6.01 -21.15 2.84
N TYR A 279 5.26 -21.74 3.77
CA TYR A 279 4.07 -21.11 4.39
C TYR A 279 4.39 -20.35 5.69
N ASN A 280 5.54 -20.63 6.31
CA ASN A 280 5.89 -20.24 7.68
C ASN A 280 7.17 -19.42 7.77
N LEU A 281 7.40 -18.50 6.83
CA LEU A 281 8.43 -17.49 7.09
C LEU A 281 7.97 -16.65 8.29
N PRO A 282 8.82 -16.37 9.30
CA PRO A 282 8.39 -15.62 10.49
C PRO A 282 7.75 -14.26 10.17
N ILE A 283 8.20 -13.67 9.06
CA ILE A 283 7.66 -12.46 8.44
C ILE A 283 6.22 -12.62 7.93
N THR A 284 5.87 -13.75 7.30
CA THR A 284 4.49 -14.00 6.85
C THR A 284 3.57 -14.28 8.02
N ILE A 285 4.08 -14.90 9.08
CA ILE A 285 3.31 -15.17 10.30
C ILE A 285 2.99 -13.86 11.01
N MET A 286 3.99 -13.02 11.26
CA MET A 286 3.79 -11.74 11.92
C MET A 286 2.80 -10.84 11.17
N TYR A 287 2.96 -10.70 9.86
CA TYR A 287 2.02 -9.93 9.04
C TYR A 287 0.60 -10.53 9.09
N SER A 288 0.48 -11.85 8.97
CA SER A 288 -0.80 -12.55 8.97
C SER A 288 -1.50 -12.44 10.32
N THR A 289 -0.77 -12.51 11.42
CA THR A 289 -1.30 -12.34 12.78
C THR A 289 -1.87 -10.94 12.99
N LEU A 290 -1.13 -9.87 12.64
CA LEU A 290 -1.68 -8.50 12.73
C LEU A 290 -2.95 -8.36 11.91
N GLN A 291 -2.90 -8.85 10.68
CA GLN A 291 -4.02 -8.77 9.76
C GLN A 291 -5.22 -9.57 10.29
N HIS A 292 -4.98 -10.70 10.96
CA HIS A 292 -6.00 -11.49 11.63
C HIS A 292 -6.63 -10.71 12.80
N HIS A 293 -5.83 -10.11 13.67
CA HIS A 293 -6.34 -9.31 14.80
C HIS A 293 -7.15 -8.11 14.33
N VAL A 294 -6.69 -7.37 13.31
CA VAL A 294 -7.46 -6.27 12.72
C VAL A 294 -8.78 -6.78 12.14
N SER A 295 -8.76 -7.90 11.40
CA SER A 295 -9.96 -8.54 10.87
C SER A 295 -10.95 -8.97 11.96
N MET A 296 -10.46 -9.51 13.09
CA MET A 296 -11.29 -9.86 14.24
C MET A 296 -12.02 -8.62 14.78
N VAL A 297 -11.31 -7.50 14.97
CA VAL A 297 -11.92 -6.25 15.43
C VAL A 297 -13.00 -5.78 14.47
N LEU A 298 -12.69 -5.73 13.16
CA LEU A 298 -13.63 -5.30 12.12
C LEU A 298 -14.89 -6.18 12.09
N GLN A 299 -14.75 -7.50 12.21
CA GLN A 299 -15.88 -8.45 12.26
C GLN A 299 -16.82 -8.15 13.42
N TYR A 300 -16.28 -7.95 14.63
CA TYR A 300 -17.08 -7.65 15.82
C TYR A 300 -17.76 -6.28 15.70
N TRP A 301 -17.08 -5.28 15.15
CA TRP A 301 -17.68 -3.97 14.95
C TRP A 301 -18.80 -3.97 13.92
N VAL A 302 -18.59 -4.60 12.76
CA VAL A 302 -19.64 -4.76 11.74
C VAL A 302 -20.85 -5.52 12.29
N ARG A 303 -20.62 -6.55 13.11
CA ARG A 303 -21.71 -7.26 13.82
C ARG A 303 -22.46 -6.35 14.79
N ASN A 304 -21.74 -5.55 15.57
CA ASN A 304 -22.35 -4.57 16.48
C ASN A 304 -23.14 -3.49 15.73
N GLU A 305 -22.69 -3.04 14.57
CA GLU A 305 -23.45 -2.14 13.70
C GLU A 305 -24.74 -2.79 13.18
N SER A 306 -24.66 -4.06 12.76
CA SER A 306 -25.83 -4.83 12.33
C SER A 306 -26.86 -4.96 13.46
N PHE A 307 -26.44 -5.24 14.70
CA PHE A 307 -27.36 -5.25 15.86
C PHE A 307 -28.07 -3.90 16.07
N LYS A 308 -27.34 -2.78 15.91
CA LYS A 308 -27.94 -1.43 15.99
C LYS A 308 -28.95 -1.18 14.88
N LYS A 309 -28.66 -1.60 13.64
CA LYS A 309 -29.57 -1.43 12.48
C LYS A 309 -30.81 -2.31 12.56
N ASN A 310 -30.67 -3.56 13.00
CA ASN A 310 -31.83 -4.46 13.09
C ASN A 310 -32.82 -3.99 14.17
N LYS A 311 -32.34 -3.34 15.24
CA LYS A 311 -33.23 -2.66 16.20
C LYS A 311 -34.09 -1.56 15.56
N SER A 312 -33.58 -0.81 14.59
CA SER A 312 -34.37 0.24 13.92
C SER A 312 -35.40 -0.32 12.93
N PHE A 313 -35.23 -1.56 12.46
CA PHE A 313 -36.15 -2.23 11.55
C PHE A 313 -37.27 -2.99 12.27
N PHE A 314 -36.94 -3.66 13.38
CA PHE A 314 -37.93 -4.31 14.25
C PHE A 314 -38.47 -3.28 15.25
N SER A 315 -39.46 -2.50 14.81
CA SER A 315 -40.30 -1.65 15.67
C SER A 315 -41.20 -2.46 16.64
N SER A 316 -40.73 -3.60 17.15
CA SER A 316 -41.38 -4.37 18.20
C SER A 316 -40.55 -4.29 19.48
N GLU A 317 -41.24 -4.16 20.61
CA GLU A 317 -40.81 -3.88 21.98
C GLU A 317 -39.80 -4.88 22.62
N LEU A 318 -39.02 -5.65 21.86
CA LEU A 318 -38.29 -6.82 22.38
C LEU A 318 -36.84 -6.56 22.84
N LEU A 319 -36.21 -5.43 22.49
CA LEU A 319 -34.86 -5.08 22.95
C LEU A 319 -34.80 -3.61 23.41
N SER A 320 -34.83 -3.39 24.72
CA SER A 320 -34.57 -2.07 25.31
C SER A 320 -33.19 -1.55 24.89
N ASP A 321 -32.98 -0.23 24.89
CA ASP A 321 -31.65 0.35 24.63
C ASP A 321 -30.61 -0.22 25.59
N ASP A 322 -30.99 -0.42 26.84
CA ASP A 322 -30.13 -1.02 27.87
C ASP A 322 -29.69 -2.44 27.51
N LEU A 323 -30.60 -3.29 27.00
CA LEU A 323 -30.26 -4.67 26.63
C LEU A 323 -29.36 -4.71 25.37
N LEU A 324 -29.58 -3.83 24.40
CA LEU A 324 -28.70 -3.70 23.24
C LEU A 324 -27.29 -3.23 23.65
N GLN A 325 -27.21 -2.21 24.52
CA GLN A 325 -25.93 -1.74 25.03
C GLN A 325 -25.22 -2.82 25.84
N GLN A 326 -25.96 -3.58 26.65
CA GLN A 326 -25.41 -4.74 27.37
C GLN A 326 -24.80 -5.77 26.40
N GLN A 327 -25.52 -6.16 25.34
CA GLN A 327 -25.00 -7.10 24.35
C GLN A 327 -23.75 -6.58 23.62
N ILE A 328 -23.72 -5.30 23.26
CA ILE A 328 -22.54 -4.66 22.64
C ILE A 328 -21.36 -4.68 23.62
N CYS A 329 -21.59 -4.33 24.88
CA CYS A 329 -20.56 -4.38 25.93
C CYS A 329 -20.03 -5.80 26.15
N GLU A 330 -20.91 -6.80 26.17
CA GLU A 330 -20.53 -8.22 26.27
C GLU A 330 -19.70 -8.68 25.07
N ASN A 331 -20.10 -8.31 23.84
CA ASN A 331 -19.34 -8.60 22.63
C ASN A 331 -17.95 -7.94 22.65
N ASN A 332 -17.86 -6.67 23.04
CA ASN A 332 -16.59 -5.95 23.16
C ASN A 332 -15.69 -6.58 24.23
N SER A 333 -16.25 -6.97 25.39
CA SER A 333 -15.49 -7.67 26.43
C SER A 333 -14.98 -9.03 25.97
N ARG A 334 -15.78 -9.76 25.18
CA ARG A 334 -15.37 -11.03 24.58
C ARG A 334 -14.25 -10.84 23.56
N LEU A 335 -14.38 -9.84 22.68
CA LEU A 335 -13.33 -9.48 21.72
C LEU A 335 -12.02 -9.17 22.44
N ASP A 336 -12.07 -8.33 23.48
CA ASP A 336 -10.88 -7.98 24.26
C ASP A 336 -10.17 -9.20 24.85
N LYS A 337 -10.93 -10.12 25.47
CA LYS A 337 -10.39 -11.37 26.02
C LYS A 337 -9.80 -12.27 24.92
N MET A 338 -10.44 -12.34 23.77
CA MET A 338 -9.95 -13.12 22.63
C MET A 338 -8.66 -12.54 22.06
N LEU A 339 -8.57 -11.21 21.95
CA LEU A 339 -7.34 -10.53 21.53
C LEU A 339 -6.23 -10.76 22.55
N ASP A 340 -6.49 -10.62 23.85
CA ASP A 340 -5.50 -10.89 24.91
C ASP A 340 -4.95 -12.32 24.81
N PHE A 341 -5.84 -13.29 24.63
CA PHE A 341 -5.45 -14.69 24.47
C PHE A 341 -4.64 -14.92 23.18
N SER A 342 -5.04 -14.31 22.05
CA SER A 342 -4.28 -14.44 20.81
C SER A 342 -2.90 -13.81 20.93
N PHE A 343 -2.81 -12.57 21.40
CA PHE A 343 -1.53 -11.88 21.58
C PHE A 343 -0.59 -12.66 22.48
N PHE A 344 -1.08 -13.26 23.57
CA PHE A 344 -0.27 -14.11 24.44
C PHE A 344 0.39 -15.26 23.67
N HIS A 345 -0.37 -15.98 22.84
CA HIS A 345 0.16 -17.07 22.02
C HIS A 345 1.10 -16.60 20.92
N ASP A 346 0.74 -15.51 20.25
CA ASP A 346 1.56 -14.91 19.19
C ASP A 346 2.90 -14.42 19.75
N TRP A 347 2.92 -13.92 20.99
CA TRP A 347 4.13 -13.47 21.66
C TRP A 347 5.10 -14.61 21.99
N GLU A 348 4.61 -15.72 22.56
CA GLU A 348 5.45 -16.90 22.81
C GLU A 348 6.07 -17.45 21.52
N TYR A 349 5.32 -17.36 20.42
CA TYR A 349 5.81 -17.76 19.11
C TYR A 349 6.89 -16.81 18.61
N LEU A 350 6.61 -15.49 18.58
CA LEU A 350 7.53 -14.46 18.08
C LEU A 350 8.83 -14.38 18.89
N GLU A 351 8.79 -14.54 20.22
CA GLU A 351 10.00 -14.54 21.07
C GLU A 351 10.96 -15.67 20.67
N LYS A 352 10.44 -16.88 20.41
CA LYS A 352 11.26 -18.00 19.94
C LYS A 352 11.97 -17.72 18.60
N PHE A 353 11.36 -16.93 17.72
CA PHE A 353 12.00 -16.53 16.45
C PHE A 353 13.07 -15.48 16.64
N ILE A 354 12.80 -14.48 17.47
CA ILE A 354 13.72 -13.38 17.71
C ILE A 354 14.98 -13.88 18.42
N ASP A 355 14.84 -14.79 19.39
CA ASP A 355 15.96 -15.45 20.06
C ASP A 355 16.83 -16.29 19.10
N GLY A 356 16.29 -16.66 17.93
CA GLY A 356 17.00 -17.32 16.84
C GLY A 356 17.81 -16.41 15.93
N ASN A 357 18.00 -15.12 16.27
CA ASN A 357 18.60 -14.07 15.43
C ASN A 357 17.80 -13.72 14.16
N GLU A 358 16.48 -13.91 14.19
CA GLU A 358 15.60 -13.56 13.07
C GLU A 358 14.66 -12.42 13.48
N ASN A 359 15.16 -11.18 13.50
CA ASN A 359 14.32 -10.04 13.82
C ASN A 359 13.50 -9.61 12.57
N PRO A 360 12.16 -9.81 12.57
CA PRO A 360 11.32 -9.52 11.42
C PRO A 360 11.30 -8.04 10.99
N LEU A 361 11.82 -7.15 11.82
CA LEU A 361 11.85 -5.70 11.61
C LEU A 361 13.20 -5.19 11.08
N ASP A 362 14.22 -6.04 10.94
CA ASP A 362 15.57 -5.59 10.61
C ASP A 362 15.93 -5.71 9.11
N ARG A 363 17.07 -5.12 8.77
CA ARG A 363 17.60 -5.07 7.40
C ARG A 363 18.15 -6.44 6.96
N GLU A 364 18.82 -7.15 7.86
CA GLU A 364 19.48 -8.43 7.55
C GLU A 364 18.45 -9.53 7.26
N THR A 365 17.36 -9.58 8.01
CA THR A 365 16.24 -10.50 7.77
C THR A 365 15.60 -10.19 6.42
N THR A 366 15.34 -8.92 6.12
CA THR A 366 14.79 -8.51 4.82
C THR A 366 15.72 -8.88 3.66
N LYS A 367 17.03 -8.69 3.82
CA LYS A 367 18.04 -9.08 2.83
C LYS A 367 18.05 -10.59 2.60
N ARG A 368 18.08 -11.38 3.69
CA ARG A 368 18.08 -12.84 3.63
C ARG A 368 16.84 -13.40 2.93
N LEU A 369 15.67 -12.75 3.12
CA LEU A 369 14.41 -13.20 2.53
C LEU A 369 14.19 -12.75 1.09
N SER A 370 14.70 -11.57 0.72
CA SER A 370 14.61 -11.06 -0.64
C SER A 370 15.60 -11.75 -1.58
N THR A 371 16.78 -12.12 -1.09
CA THR A 371 17.84 -12.78 -1.89
C THR A 371 17.36 -13.98 -2.71
N PRO A 372 16.75 -15.04 -2.14
CA PRO A 372 16.35 -16.21 -2.92
C PRO A 372 15.30 -15.88 -3.98
N ARG A 373 14.35 -14.99 -3.68
CA ARG A 373 13.32 -14.55 -4.65
C ARG A 373 13.89 -13.73 -5.80
N LEU A 374 14.93 -12.94 -5.53
CA LEU A 374 15.63 -12.20 -6.58
C LEU A 374 16.57 -13.12 -7.37
N ALA A 375 17.11 -14.17 -6.76
CA ALA A 375 17.90 -15.19 -7.45
C ALA A 375 17.08 -16.02 -8.46
N GLU A 376 15.76 -16.16 -8.26
CA GLU A 376 14.87 -16.74 -9.27
C GLU A 376 14.73 -15.87 -10.53
N LYS A 377 15.06 -14.57 -10.43
CA LYS A 377 14.90 -13.57 -11.49
C LYS A 377 16.22 -13.17 -12.13
N TYR A 378 17.32 -13.23 -11.40
CA TYR A 378 18.61 -12.71 -11.83
C TYR A 378 19.74 -13.71 -11.58
N ASP A 379 20.58 -13.90 -12.59
CA ASP A 379 21.77 -14.76 -12.48
C ASP A 379 22.95 -14.04 -11.80
N GLU A 380 23.12 -12.73 -12.05
CA GLU A 380 24.22 -11.92 -11.52
C GLU A 380 23.70 -10.60 -10.92
N PHE A 381 23.71 -10.51 -9.59
CA PHE A 381 23.24 -9.33 -8.86
C PHE A 381 23.87 -9.26 -7.47
N ASN A 382 23.87 -8.06 -6.88
CA ASN A 382 24.13 -7.87 -5.46
C ASN A 382 22.94 -7.15 -4.81
N ILE A 383 22.66 -7.49 -3.54
CA ILE A 383 21.61 -6.88 -2.74
C ILE A 383 22.20 -6.10 -1.58
N ASN A 384 21.66 -4.90 -1.38
CA ASN A 384 21.77 -4.16 -0.12
C ASN A 384 20.37 -3.74 0.37
N VAL A 385 20.21 -3.51 1.66
CA VAL A 385 18.94 -3.12 2.27
C VAL A 385 19.18 -1.82 3.06
N SER A 386 18.68 -0.69 2.56
CA SER A 386 18.95 0.63 3.13
C SER A 386 18.13 0.96 4.36
N SER A 387 16.91 0.46 4.37
CA SER A 387 15.94 0.43 5.46
C SER A 387 15.32 -0.96 5.46
N SER A 388 14.64 -1.38 6.53
CA SER A 388 14.07 -2.74 6.61
C SER A 388 13.05 -3.08 5.51
N HIS A 389 12.74 -2.16 4.59
CA HIS A 389 11.69 -2.28 3.58
C HIS A 389 12.13 -1.89 2.16
N LEU A 390 13.35 -1.41 1.96
CA LEU A 390 13.92 -1.06 0.64
C LEU A 390 15.03 -2.05 0.28
N VAL A 391 14.77 -2.84 -0.76
CA VAL A 391 15.73 -3.79 -1.31
C VAL A 391 16.39 -3.15 -2.53
N ARG A 392 17.67 -2.82 -2.40
CA ARG A 392 18.50 -2.28 -3.47
C ARG A 392 19.10 -3.43 -4.27
N VAL A 393 18.78 -3.47 -5.56
CA VAL A 393 19.39 -4.42 -6.48
C VAL A 393 20.41 -3.69 -7.34
N THR A 394 21.62 -4.22 -7.35
CA THR A 394 22.72 -3.73 -8.17
C THR A 394 23.18 -4.82 -9.13
N PHE A 395 23.52 -4.40 -10.34
CA PHE A 395 23.96 -5.25 -11.43
C PHE A 395 25.39 -4.91 -11.83
N THR A 396 26.03 -5.80 -12.59
CA THR A 396 27.30 -5.52 -13.25
C THR A 396 27.14 -4.43 -14.31
N GLU A 397 28.20 -3.69 -14.61
CA GLU A 397 28.14 -2.63 -15.63
C GLU A 397 27.74 -3.14 -17.02
N SER A 398 28.15 -4.36 -17.40
CA SER A 398 27.74 -4.96 -18.68
C SER A 398 26.23 -5.22 -18.69
N LYS A 399 25.67 -5.77 -17.60
CA LYS A 399 24.23 -6.01 -17.49
C LYS A 399 23.42 -4.70 -17.56
N VAL A 400 23.88 -3.63 -16.90
CA VAL A 400 23.24 -2.30 -17.02
C VAL A 400 23.29 -1.81 -18.47
N ARG A 401 24.43 -1.96 -19.16
CA ARG A 401 24.57 -1.57 -20.57
C ARG A 401 23.62 -2.36 -21.47
N ASP A 402 23.52 -3.66 -21.29
CA ASP A 402 22.63 -4.53 -22.06
C ASP A 402 21.16 -4.17 -21.85
N LEU A 403 20.77 -3.92 -20.60
CA LEU A 403 19.44 -3.43 -20.25
C LEU A 403 19.11 -2.10 -20.94
N PHE A 404 20.06 -1.16 -21.01
CA PHE A 404 19.86 0.11 -21.71
C PHE A 404 19.79 -0.04 -23.23
N ASN A 405 20.57 -0.95 -23.83
CA ASN A 405 20.47 -1.26 -25.25
C ASN A 405 19.07 -1.79 -25.60
N ILE A 406 18.49 -2.63 -24.73
CA ILE A 406 17.10 -3.10 -24.85
C ILE A 406 16.13 -1.93 -24.73
N PHE A 407 16.28 -1.07 -23.73
CA PHE A 407 15.42 0.10 -23.56
C PHE A 407 15.39 1.00 -24.81
N GLU A 408 16.56 1.32 -25.37
CA GLU A 408 16.69 2.17 -26.55
C GLU A 408 16.10 1.53 -27.80
N LYS A 409 16.40 0.25 -28.03
CA LYS A 409 16.00 -0.44 -29.24
C LYS A 409 14.51 -0.78 -29.23
N ASP A 410 14.01 -1.30 -28.11
CA ASP A 410 12.72 -1.97 -28.05
C ASP A 410 11.64 -1.10 -27.41
N TYR A 411 11.98 -0.17 -26.50
CA TYR A 411 10.99 0.64 -25.76
C TYR A 411 10.90 2.08 -26.23
N MET A 412 12.04 2.74 -26.49
CA MET A 412 12.03 4.12 -26.98
C MET A 412 11.36 4.25 -28.35
N THR A 413 11.42 3.19 -29.17
CA THR A 413 10.83 3.12 -30.50
C THR A 413 9.33 2.78 -30.49
N LEU A 414 8.74 2.41 -29.35
CA LEU A 414 7.31 2.07 -29.26
C LEU A 414 6.45 3.27 -29.66
N GLY A 415 5.59 3.09 -30.66
CA GLY A 415 4.58 4.09 -31.01
C GLY A 415 3.38 4.10 -30.05
N ASN A 416 3.18 2.99 -29.32
CA ASN A 416 2.11 2.84 -28.34
C ASN A 416 2.59 1.97 -27.15
N VAL A 417 2.79 2.59 -25.99
CA VAL A 417 3.19 1.90 -24.76
C VAL A 417 2.13 0.92 -24.24
N PHE A 418 0.87 1.08 -24.66
CA PHE A 418 -0.24 0.18 -24.30
C PHE A 418 -0.44 -0.96 -25.30
N HIS A 419 0.41 -1.09 -26.33
CA HIS A 419 0.33 -2.19 -27.29
C HIS A 419 0.45 -3.56 -26.60
N ASP A 420 -0.32 -4.55 -27.08
CA ASP A 420 -0.44 -5.91 -26.52
C ASP A 420 -0.95 -5.98 -25.09
N SER A 421 -1.66 -4.95 -24.63
CA SER A 421 -2.27 -4.93 -23.30
C SER A 421 -3.79 -4.81 -23.38
N PRO A 422 -4.54 -5.26 -22.35
CA PRO A 422 -5.98 -5.02 -22.27
C PRO A 422 -6.36 -3.54 -22.39
N PHE A 423 -5.43 -2.62 -22.04
CA PHE A 423 -5.60 -1.16 -22.12
C PHE A 423 -5.75 -0.64 -23.56
N GLU A 424 -5.24 -1.35 -24.57
CA GLU A 424 -5.34 -0.94 -25.97
C GLU A 424 -6.81 -0.85 -26.45
N ARG A 425 -7.67 -1.75 -25.94
CA ARG A 425 -9.10 -1.81 -26.29
C ARG A 425 -9.95 -0.81 -25.50
N ILE A 426 -9.54 -0.47 -24.28
CA ILE A 426 -10.27 0.47 -23.40
C ILE A 426 -10.15 1.90 -23.94
N ASN A 427 -8.96 2.27 -24.43
CA ASN A 427 -8.70 3.59 -25.03
C ASN A 427 -9.44 3.83 -26.36
N GLN A 428 -10.15 2.83 -26.92
CA GLN A 428 -11.03 3.01 -28.07
C GLN A 428 -12.48 3.35 -27.66
N ARG A 429 -12.86 3.16 -26.39
CA ARG A 429 -14.23 3.40 -25.88
C ARG A 429 -14.42 4.74 -25.17
N VAL A 430 -13.33 5.46 -24.84
CA VAL A 430 -13.34 6.76 -24.13
C VAL A 430 -13.16 7.94 -25.10
N LYS A 431 -13.61 7.80 -26.35
CA LYS A 431 -13.69 8.91 -27.31
C LYS A 431 -15.13 9.23 -27.64
#